data_AF-A0A0B6XDS1-F1
#
_entry.id   AF-A0A0B6XDS1-F1
#
_cell.length_a   1.000
_cell.length_b   1.000
_cell.length_c   1.000
_cell.angle_alpha   90.00
_cell.angle_beta   90.00
_cell.angle_gamma   90.00
#
_symmetry.space_group_name_H-M   'P 1'
#
loop_
_entity.id
_entity.type
_entity.pdbx_description
1 polymer ?
#
loop_
_entity_poly.entity_id
_entity_poly.type
_entity_poly.pdbx_seq_one_letter_code
_entity_poly.pdbx_strand_id
1 'polypeptide(L)'
;METKFLSDGRKVAVLGKLNAQESIVQEIFVTESGVEIPSGENFTTKNLHDEPVKSYQAKQLEVHEVGIEKAKQERNRIDSQIKDIKNKLSAYRDILKSVTMLSENINEHDFSHFLDVITGNVKYAVQVNSYSMPKIEPAIEYMTIIEHDYGNRKYKGLRLLSVLGNSNGNLAYKINRWGDGSGGYDDVVFFNDIQPAREYVKNIALNRINSLNLSSVRNLQSMGIKFTQNELEMIKKSILETEIKGFGNSTQEHLKRKMAHEENIKSIDAVIEKLLSQ
;
A
#
# COMPACT_ATOMS: atom_id res chain seq x y z
N MET A 1 18.44 -15.57 -67.80
CA MET A 1 18.35 -14.12 -68.02
C MET A 1 19.18 -13.47 -66.94
N GLU A 2 20.21 -12.72 -67.30
CA GLU A 2 21.09 -12.07 -66.32
C GLU A 2 20.39 -10.80 -65.80
N THR A 3 20.27 -10.66 -64.47
CA THR A 3 19.64 -9.48 -63.86
C THR A 3 20.69 -8.60 -63.18
N LYS A 4 20.57 -7.29 -63.33
CA LYS A 4 21.46 -6.27 -62.76
C LYS A 4 20.63 -5.12 -62.20
N PHE A 5 21.31 -4.16 -61.57
CA PHE A 5 20.72 -2.94 -61.04
C PHE A 5 21.30 -1.71 -61.72
N LEU A 6 20.46 -0.72 -61.95
CA LEU A 6 20.88 0.61 -62.39
C LEU A 6 21.41 1.42 -61.20
N SER A 7 22.14 2.51 -61.52
CA SER A 7 22.64 3.44 -60.50
C SER A 7 21.53 4.17 -59.72
N ASP A 8 20.29 4.16 -60.22
CA ASP A 8 19.11 4.70 -59.53
C ASP A 8 18.38 3.65 -58.66
N GLY A 9 18.88 2.41 -58.61
CA GLY A 9 18.35 1.32 -57.78
C GLY A 9 17.31 0.43 -58.46
N ARG A 10 16.89 0.73 -59.70
CA ARG A 10 15.94 -0.13 -60.44
C ARG A 10 16.58 -1.44 -60.88
N LYS A 11 15.81 -2.54 -60.79
CA LYS A 11 16.23 -3.87 -61.24
C LYS A 11 15.93 -4.04 -62.73
N VAL A 12 16.87 -4.56 -63.49
CA VAL A 12 16.75 -4.73 -64.94
C VAL A 12 17.25 -6.10 -65.39
N ALA A 13 16.63 -6.65 -66.43
CA ALA A 13 17.11 -7.82 -67.17
C ALA A 13 18.04 -7.36 -68.30
N VAL A 14 19.22 -7.98 -68.42
CA VAL A 14 20.16 -7.71 -69.51
C VAL A 14 19.79 -8.57 -70.72
N LEU A 15 19.44 -7.91 -71.82
CA LEU A 15 19.04 -8.57 -73.07
C LEU A 15 20.21 -8.75 -74.04
N GLY A 16 21.20 -7.85 -73.99
CA GLY A 16 22.39 -7.94 -74.84
C GLY A 16 23.26 -6.68 -74.77
N LYS A 17 24.40 -6.70 -75.47
CA LYS A 17 25.28 -5.52 -75.61
C LYS A 17 24.99 -4.81 -76.93
N LEU A 18 24.80 -3.49 -76.87
CA LEU A 18 24.67 -2.66 -78.07
C LEU A 18 26.05 -2.36 -78.67
N ASN A 19 27.03 -2.05 -77.81
CA ASN A 19 28.43 -1.81 -78.18
C ASN A 19 29.35 -2.17 -76.99
N ALA A 20 30.63 -1.82 -77.07
CA ALA A 20 31.59 -2.12 -76.01
C ALA A 20 31.29 -1.42 -74.66
N GLN A 21 30.46 -0.38 -74.64
CA GLN A 21 30.17 0.46 -73.46
C GLN A 21 28.69 0.43 -73.01
N GLU A 22 27.75 0.06 -73.88
CA GLU A 22 26.31 0.16 -73.65
C GLU A 22 25.63 -1.22 -73.77
N SER A 23 24.73 -1.49 -72.83
CA SER A 23 23.91 -2.70 -72.80
C SER A 23 22.44 -2.35 -72.99
N ILE A 24 21.71 -3.22 -73.71
CA ILE A 24 20.26 -3.15 -73.86
C ILE A 24 19.65 -3.91 -72.68
N VAL A 25 18.81 -3.22 -71.91
CA VAL A 25 18.19 -3.76 -70.70
C VAL A 25 16.68 -3.51 -70.71
N GLN A 26 15.97 -4.32 -69.94
CA GLN A 26 14.53 -4.22 -69.74
C GLN A 26 14.22 -4.09 -68.25
N GLU A 27 13.37 -3.14 -67.87
CA GLU A 27 13.00 -2.96 -66.45
C GLU A 27 12.15 -4.14 -65.93
N ILE A 28 12.52 -4.62 -64.74
CA ILE A 28 11.79 -5.66 -64.00
C ILE A 28 10.96 -4.96 -62.93
N PHE A 29 9.64 -5.07 -63.05
CA PHE A 29 8.71 -4.60 -62.03
C PHE A 29 8.39 -5.72 -61.05
N VAL A 30 8.08 -5.36 -59.81
CA VAL A 30 7.67 -6.32 -58.77
C VAL A 30 6.20 -6.07 -58.43
N THR A 31 5.36 -7.10 -58.52
CA THR A 31 3.95 -7.00 -58.13
C THR A 31 3.81 -6.92 -56.61
N GLU A 32 2.64 -6.48 -56.10
CA GLU A 32 2.37 -6.45 -54.65
C GLU A 32 2.51 -7.83 -53.97
N SER A 33 2.33 -8.92 -54.74
CA SER A 33 2.54 -10.30 -54.31
C SER A 33 4.01 -10.77 -54.36
N GLY A 34 4.95 -9.89 -54.74
CA GLY A 34 6.38 -10.17 -54.79
C GLY A 34 6.87 -10.88 -56.04
N VAL A 35 6.03 -11.00 -57.09
CA VAL A 35 6.42 -11.65 -58.35
C VAL A 35 7.15 -10.65 -59.24
N GLU A 36 8.34 -11.01 -59.68
CA GLU A 36 9.15 -10.18 -60.58
C GLU A 36 8.76 -10.43 -62.05
N ILE A 37 8.42 -9.37 -62.78
CA ILE A 37 7.97 -9.44 -64.17
C ILE A 37 8.79 -8.48 -65.04
N PRO A 38 9.56 -8.97 -66.04
CA PRO A 38 10.20 -8.14 -67.03
C PRO A 38 9.15 -7.60 -68.01
N SER A 39 8.65 -6.39 -67.76
CA SER A 39 7.55 -5.78 -68.52
C SER A 39 7.80 -4.33 -68.92
N GLY A 40 8.95 -3.76 -68.56
CA GLY A 40 9.32 -2.41 -69.01
C GLY A 40 9.67 -2.35 -70.49
N GLU A 41 9.78 -1.13 -71.00
CA GLU A 41 10.35 -0.88 -72.33
C GLU A 41 11.85 -1.21 -72.34
N ASN A 42 12.36 -1.56 -73.52
CA ASN A 42 13.78 -1.81 -73.70
C ASN A 42 14.51 -0.47 -73.87
N PHE A 43 15.55 -0.24 -73.08
CA PHE A 43 16.40 0.95 -73.18
C PHE A 43 17.88 0.60 -73.00
N THR A 44 18.75 1.54 -73.33
CA THR A 44 20.20 1.35 -73.26
C THR A 44 20.78 2.02 -72.02
N THR A 45 21.75 1.38 -71.39
CA THR A 45 22.47 1.92 -70.23
C THR A 45 23.95 1.56 -70.28
N LYS A 46 24.78 2.41 -69.68
CA LYS A 46 26.23 2.23 -69.56
C LYS A 46 26.64 1.59 -68.24
N ASN A 47 25.87 1.84 -67.18
CA ASN A 47 26.23 1.48 -65.83
C ASN A 47 25.26 0.42 -65.30
N LEU A 48 25.79 -0.77 -65.05
CA LEU A 48 25.09 -1.89 -64.46
C LEU A 48 25.87 -2.39 -63.26
N HIS A 49 25.14 -2.68 -62.18
CA HIS A 49 25.69 -3.15 -60.92
C HIS A 49 25.13 -4.52 -60.59
N ASP A 50 25.92 -5.34 -59.92
CA ASP A 50 25.51 -6.69 -59.52
C ASP A 50 24.52 -6.67 -58.34
N GLU A 51 24.55 -5.61 -57.55
CA GLU A 51 23.70 -5.41 -56.37
C GLU A 51 23.05 -4.01 -56.38
N PRO A 52 21.94 -3.82 -55.66
CA PRO A 52 21.30 -2.51 -55.53
C PRO A 52 22.28 -1.47 -54.96
N VAL A 53 22.47 -0.37 -55.67
CA VAL A 53 23.37 0.69 -55.22
C VAL A 53 22.65 1.63 -54.27
N LYS A 54 23.10 1.68 -53.01
CA LYS A 54 22.69 2.72 -52.05
C LYS A 54 23.55 3.96 -52.20
N SER A 55 22.95 5.15 -52.16
CA SER A 55 23.72 6.39 -52.09
C SER A 55 24.52 6.45 -50.78
N TYR A 56 25.68 7.11 -50.80
CA TYR A 56 26.48 7.33 -49.59
C TYR A 56 25.66 8.01 -48.49
N GLN A 57 24.80 8.97 -48.86
CA GLN A 57 23.88 9.66 -47.94
C GLN A 57 22.90 8.69 -47.28
N ALA A 58 22.30 7.76 -48.03
CA ALA A 58 21.37 6.77 -47.48
C ALA A 58 22.06 5.82 -46.49
N LYS A 59 23.29 5.39 -46.80
CA LYS A 59 24.10 4.58 -45.87
C LYS A 59 24.44 5.32 -44.59
N GLN A 60 24.80 6.61 -44.69
CA GLN A 60 25.10 7.43 -43.53
C GLN A 60 23.85 7.69 -42.67
N LEU A 61 22.69 7.89 -43.30
CA LEU A 61 21.42 8.05 -42.59
C LEU A 61 21.11 6.80 -41.73
N GLU A 62 21.25 5.61 -42.30
CA GLU A 62 21.04 4.34 -41.59
C GLU A 62 21.98 4.19 -40.38
N VAL A 63 23.27 4.54 -40.55
CA VAL A 63 24.25 4.54 -39.46
C VAL A 63 23.87 5.54 -38.35
N HIS A 64 23.43 6.74 -38.73
CA HIS A 64 23.00 7.76 -37.77
C HIS A 64 21.73 7.36 -37.02
N GLU A 65 20.75 6.76 -37.70
CA GLU A 65 19.51 6.27 -37.07
C GLU A 65 19.79 5.17 -36.04
N VAL A 66 20.64 4.19 -36.39
CA VAL A 66 21.08 3.15 -35.45
C VAL A 66 21.84 3.76 -34.26
N GLY A 67 22.68 4.77 -34.52
CA GLY A 67 23.40 5.50 -33.47
C GLY A 67 22.47 6.24 -32.51
N ILE A 68 21.45 6.94 -33.05
CA ILE A 68 20.43 7.64 -32.28
C ILE A 68 19.64 6.67 -31.41
N GLU A 69 19.24 5.51 -31.96
CA GLU A 69 18.44 4.55 -31.22
C GLU A 69 19.24 3.92 -30.07
N LYS A 70 20.52 3.57 -30.31
CA LYS A 70 21.42 3.11 -29.25
C LYS A 70 21.61 4.17 -28.16
N ALA A 71 21.79 5.44 -28.54
CA ALA A 71 21.93 6.53 -27.58
C ALA A 71 20.66 6.74 -26.74
N LYS A 72 19.47 6.61 -27.34
CA LYS A 72 18.19 6.66 -26.61
C LYS A 72 18.06 5.51 -25.62
N GLN A 73 18.41 4.29 -26.02
CA GLN A 73 18.37 3.11 -25.15
C GLN A 73 19.30 3.28 -23.95
N GLU A 74 20.53 3.75 -24.19
CA GLU A 74 21.50 3.98 -23.11
C GLU A 74 21.05 5.11 -22.18
N ARG A 75 20.51 6.20 -22.71
CA ARG A 75 19.92 7.28 -21.90
C ARG A 75 18.81 6.76 -21.00
N ASN A 76 17.87 5.98 -21.54
CA ASN A 76 16.76 5.42 -20.77
C ASN A 76 17.26 4.47 -19.66
N ARG A 77 18.32 3.70 -19.94
CA ARG A 77 18.97 2.85 -18.94
C ARG A 77 19.58 3.67 -17.81
N ILE A 78 20.34 4.71 -18.14
CA ILE A 78 20.96 5.62 -17.16
C ILE A 78 19.88 6.33 -16.34
N ASP A 79 18.81 6.83 -16.97
CA ASP A 79 17.69 7.48 -16.28
C ASP A 79 17.02 6.53 -15.27
N SER A 80 16.86 5.25 -15.63
CA SER A 80 16.36 4.22 -14.73
C SER A 80 17.30 4.01 -13.53
N GLN A 81 18.61 3.93 -13.76
CA GLN A 81 19.61 3.80 -12.70
C GLN A 81 19.63 5.02 -11.77
N ILE A 82 19.54 6.23 -12.33
CA ILE A 82 19.45 7.48 -11.55
C ILE A 82 18.21 7.44 -10.65
N LYS A 83 17.06 6.97 -11.17
CA LYS A 83 15.82 6.85 -10.39
C LYS A 83 15.99 5.86 -9.23
N ASP A 84 16.60 4.70 -9.47
CA ASP A 84 16.87 3.71 -8.43
C ASP A 84 17.81 4.26 -7.34
N ILE A 85 18.90 4.92 -7.73
CA ILE A 85 19.83 5.55 -6.80
C ILE A 85 19.14 6.65 -5.98
N LYS A 86 18.29 7.47 -6.60
CA LYS A 86 17.50 8.49 -5.89
C LYS A 86 16.57 7.86 -4.86
N ASN A 87 15.92 6.74 -5.18
CA ASN A 87 15.07 6.02 -4.24
C ASN A 87 15.88 5.48 -3.05
N LYS A 88 17.05 4.87 -3.31
CA LYS A 88 17.97 4.39 -2.27
C LYS A 88 18.47 5.52 -1.38
N LEU A 89 18.86 6.66 -1.96
CA LEU A 89 19.28 7.84 -1.21
C LEU A 89 18.17 8.40 -0.32
N SER A 90 16.92 8.42 -0.80
CA SER A 90 15.77 8.80 0.02
C SER A 90 15.58 7.83 1.20
N ALA A 91 15.67 6.52 0.96
CA ALA A 91 15.59 5.53 2.03
C ALA A 91 16.69 5.72 3.09
N TYR A 92 17.96 5.91 2.66
CA TYR A 92 19.05 6.21 3.60
C TYR A 92 18.84 7.50 4.37
N ARG A 93 18.31 8.55 3.73
CA ARG A 93 17.96 9.81 4.39
C ARG A 93 16.92 9.57 5.48
N ASP A 94 15.89 8.79 5.20
CA ASP A 94 14.82 8.50 6.16
C ASP A 94 15.34 7.65 7.34
N ILE A 95 16.24 6.68 7.07
CA ILE A 95 16.93 5.91 8.11
C ILE A 95 17.78 6.84 8.99
N LEU A 96 18.60 7.71 8.39
CA LEU A 96 19.43 8.65 9.16
C LEU A 96 18.56 9.60 9.98
N LYS A 97 17.47 10.11 9.41
CA LYS A 97 16.53 10.97 10.13
C LYS A 97 15.94 10.26 11.36
N SER A 98 15.52 9.01 11.24
CA SER A 98 14.96 8.27 12.38
C SER A 98 16.02 7.99 13.46
N VAL A 99 17.25 7.64 13.06
CA VAL A 99 18.37 7.40 13.99
C VAL A 99 18.79 8.69 14.70
N THR A 100 18.87 9.81 13.98
CA THR A 100 19.18 11.11 14.58
C THR A 100 18.10 11.50 15.59
N MET A 101 16.82 11.38 15.22
CA MET A 101 15.72 11.64 16.15
C MET A 101 15.80 10.75 17.39
N LEU A 102 16.08 9.46 17.23
CA LEU A 102 16.29 8.57 18.38
C LEU A 102 17.47 9.04 19.24
N SER A 103 18.61 9.33 18.64
CA SER A 103 19.82 9.75 19.39
C SER A 103 19.65 11.07 20.14
N GLU A 104 18.85 11.99 19.61
CA GLU A 104 18.59 13.30 20.22
C GLU A 104 17.55 13.24 21.35
N ASN A 105 16.60 12.30 21.27
CA ASN A 105 15.50 12.19 22.24
C ASN A 105 15.72 11.10 23.29
N ILE A 106 16.47 10.04 22.98
CA ILE A 106 16.76 8.98 23.93
C ILE A 106 17.68 9.51 25.03
N ASN A 107 17.17 9.53 26.25
CA ASN A 107 17.94 9.90 27.43
C ASN A 107 18.24 8.67 28.31
N GLU A 108 19.05 8.88 29.36
CA GLU A 108 19.41 7.81 30.29
C GLU A 108 18.19 7.19 31.00
N HIS A 109 17.13 7.97 31.21
CA HIS A 109 15.88 7.49 31.78
C HIS A 109 15.12 6.58 30.81
N ASP A 110 15.13 6.84 29.50
CA ASP A 110 14.53 5.95 28.50
C ASP A 110 15.24 4.60 28.44
N PHE A 111 16.58 4.60 28.54
CA PHE A 111 17.36 3.37 28.62
C PHE A 111 17.11 2.61 29.92
N SER A 112 17.02 3.32 31.05
CA SER A 112 16.66 2.73 32.34
C SER A 112 15.26 2.09 32.29
N HIS A 113 14.29 2.78 31.69
CA HIS A 113 12.95 2.25 31.51
C HIS A 113 12.93 1.03 30.57
N PHE A 114 13.72 1.04 29.50
CA PHE A 114 13.91 -0.13 28.64
C PHE A 114 14.47 -1.33 29.41
N LEU A 115 15.50 -1.11 30.24
CA LEU A 115 16.06 -2.14 31.11
C LEU A 115 14.99 -2.68 32.07
N ASP A 116 14.19 -1.81 32.68
CA ASP A 116 13.08 -2.23 33.55
C ASP A 116 12.09 -3.12 32.78
N VAL A 117 11.71 -2.75 31.56
CA VAL A 117 10.77 -3.53 30.74
C VAL A 117 11.34 -4.91 30.39
N ILE A 118 12.57 -4.99 29.87
CA ILE A 118 13.15 -6.29 29.42
C ILE A 118 13.51 -7.21 30.59
N THR A 119 13.80 -6.64 31.77
CA THR A 119 14.06 -7.42 32.99
C THR A 119 12.78 -7.76 33.76
N GLY A 120 11.63 -7.22 33.34
CA GLY A 120 10.35 -7.41 34.02
C GLY A 120 10.23 -6.61 35.33
N ASN A 121 11.12 -5.64 35.58
CA ASN A 121 11.05 -4.70 36.69
C ASN A 121 10.02 -3.57 36.46
N VAL A 122 8.90 -3.92 35.84
CA VAL A 122 7.74 -3.05 35.61
C VAL A 122 6.52 -3.66 36.29
N LYS A 123 5.63 -2.81 36.82
CA LYS A 123 4.48 -3.29 37.61
C LYS A 123 3.18 -3.33 36.82
N TYR A 124 2.98 -2.37 35.93
CA TYR A 124 1.71 -2.20 35.22
C TYR A 124 1.94 -2.12 33.71
N ALA A 125 1.00 -2.67 32.96
CA ALA A 125 0.91 -2.56 31.51
C ALA A 125 -0.44 -1.96 31.13
N VAL A 126 -0.43 -1.09 30.11
CA VAL A 126 -1.62 -0.47 29.54
C VAL A 126 -1.55 -0.58 28.02
N GLN A 127 -2.57 -1.18 27.41
CA GLN A 127 -2.71 -1.26 25.95
C GLN A 127 -3.07 0.13 25.38
N VAL A 128 -2.36 0.58 24.34
CA VAL A 128 -2.57 1.92 23.74
C VAL A 128 -3.81 1.95 22.86
N ASN A 129 -3.98 0.92 22.03
CA ASN A 129 -4.96 0.90 20.93
C ASN A 129 -6.08 -0.13 21.16
N SER A 130 -6.69 -0.11 22.35
CA SER A 130 -7.87 -0.94 22.63
C SER A 130 -9.13 -0.34 21.98
N TYR A 131 -10.00 -1.21 21.44
CA TYR A 131 -11.37 -0.86 21.02
C TYR A 131 -12.24 -0.40 22.19
N SER A 132 -11.92 -0.87 23.39
CA SER A 132 -12.57 -0.47 24.64
C SER A 132 -11.67 0.48 25.43
N MET A 133 -12.16 1.01 26.56
CA MET A 133 -11.27 1.74 27.46
C MET A 133 -10.15 0.80 27.94
N PRO A 134 -8.88 1.22 27.83
CA PRO A 134 -7.77 0.36 28.18
C PRO A 134 -7.77 0.08 29.69
N LYS A 135 -7.34 -1.13 30.03
CA LYS A 135 -7.21 -1.58 31.41
C LYS A 135 -5.79 -1.36 31.90
N ILE A 136 -5.65 -1.18 33.21
CA ILE A 136 -4.36 -1.25 33.89
C ILE A 136 -4.21 -2.67 34.42
N GLU A 137 -3.31 -3.43 33.82
CA GLU A 137 -3.07 -4.84 34.16
C GLU A 137 -1.69 -5.01 34.81
N PRO A 138 -1.49 -6.01 35.68
CA PRO A 138 -0.15 -6.36 36.14
C PRO A 138 0.74 -6.70 34.95
N ALA A 139 1.91 -6.05 34.86
CA ALA A 139 2.77 -6.17 33.68
C ALA A 139 3.20 -7.61 33.42
N ILE A 140 3.59 -8.34 34.47
CA ILE A 140 4.02 -9.74 34.34
C ILE A 140 2.88 -10.62 33.81
N GLU A 141 1.65 -10.44 34.31
CA GLU A 141 0.50 -11.22 33.84
C GLU A 141 0.21 -10.92 32.37
N TYR A 142 0.26 -9.63 31.99
CA TYR A 142 0.05 -9.19 30.62
C TYR A 142 1.12 -9.76 29.66
N MET A 143 2.36 -9.85 30.09
CA MET A 143 3.47 -10.40 29.30
C MET A 143 3.50 -11.93 29.26
N THR A 144 2.78 -12.62 30.15
CA THR A 144 2.78 -14.09 30.21
C THR A 144 1.73 -14.72 29.29
N ILE A 145 2.03 -15.95 28.87
CA ILE A 145 1.07 -16.84 28.20
C ILE A 145 0.67 -17.90 29.22
N ILE A 146 -0.60 -17.86 29.62
CA ILE A 146 -1.20 -18.85 30.50
C ILE A 146 -2.25 -19.62 29.70
N GLU A 147 -1.99 -20.89 29.46
CA GLU A 147 -2.98 -21.79 28.89
C GLU A 147 -3.99 -22.18 29.97
N HIS A 148 -5.26 -22.15 29.59
CA HIS A 148 -6.37 -22.54 30.45
C HIS A 148 -7.00 -23.80 29.84
N ASP A 149 -6.88 -24.92 30.53
CA ASP A 149 -7.50 -26.19 30.12
C ASP A 149 -8.14 -26.87 31.33
N TYR A 150 -9.46 -27.13 31.26
CA TYR A 150 -10.29 -27.77 32.30
C TYR A 150 -9.84 -27.56 33.77
N GLY A 151 -9.69 -26.29 34.18
CA GLY A 151 -9.35 -25.92 35.57
C GLY A 151 -7.86 -25.92 35.90
N ASN A 152 -6.99 -26.30 34.95
CA ASN A 152 -5.55 -26.19 35.06
C ASN A 152 -5.05 -24.89 34.42
N ARG A 153 -4.16 -24.18 35.11
CA ARG A 153 -3.47 -22.98 34.59
C ARG A 153 -2.01 -23.32 34.42
N LYS A 154 -1.56 -23.42 33.17
CA LYS A 154 -0.17 -23.76 32.86
C LYS A 154 0.52 -22.57 32.20
N TYR A 155 1.61 -22.14 32.81
CA TYR A 155 2.53 -21.19 32.19
C TYR A 155 3.16 -21.81 30.94
N LYS A 156 3.09 -21.10 29.81
CA LYS A 156 3.62 -21.54 28.50
C LYS A 156 4.80 -20.73 28.01
N GLY A 157 5.14 -19.65 28.69
CA GLY A 157 6.21 -18.74 28.28
C GLY A 157 5.76 -17.28 28.31
N LEU A 158 6.65 -16.42 27.84
CA LEU A 158 6.36 -15.01 27.62
C LEU A 158 5.85 -14.78 26.20
N ARG A 159 5.01 -13.77 26.06
CA ARG A 159 4.65 -13.17 24.78
C ARG A 159 5.88 -12.51 24.16
N LEU A 160 5.97 -12.48 22.84
CA LEU A 160 7.06 -11.78 22.16
C LEU A 160 6.95 -10.27 22.42
N LEU A 161 8.03 -9.69 22.96
CA LEU A 161 8.18 -8.24 23.11
C LEU A 161 9.02 -7.72 21.95
N SER A 162 8.43 -6.81 21.16
CA SER A 162 9.14 -6.06 20.13
C SER A 162 9.36 -4.63 20.60
N VAL A 163 10.60 -4.14 20.48
CA VAL A 163 10.97 -2.76 20.81
C VAL A 163 11.38 -2.06 19.52
N LEU A 164 10.64 -1.02 19.15
CA LEU A 164 10.85 -0.27 17.92
C LEU A 164 10.98 1.21 18.25
N GLY A 165 11.87 1.93 17.59
CA GLY A 165 11.85 3.39 17.61
C GLY A 165 10.64 3.91 16.83
N ASN A 166 9.93 4.90 17.38
CA ASN A 166 8.91 5.63 16.63
C ASN A 166 9.51 6.84 15.88
N SER A 167 8.73 7.48 15.01
CA SER A 167 9.16 8.64 14.22
C SER A 167 9.62 9.84 15.05
N ASN A 168 9.28 9.87 16.34
CA ASN A 168 9.62 10.93 17.27
C ASN A 168 10.89 10.60 18.09
N GLY A 169 11.54 9.46 17.81
CA GLY A 169 12.75 9.06 18.52
C GLY A 169 12.50 8.39 19.88
N ASN A 170 11.26 8.02 20.21
CA ASN A 170 10.96 7.31 21.47
C ASN A 170 10.88 5.80 21.23
N LEU A 171 11.19 5.03 22.26
CA LEU A 171 10.94 3.59 22.26
C LEU A 171 9.44 3.31 22.33
N ALA A 172 8.98 2.41 21.46
CA ALA A 172 7.63 1.89 21.43
C ALA A 172 7.68 0.38 21.65
N TYR A 173 6.80 -0.10 22.54
CA TYR A 173 6.72 -1.50 22.90
C TYR A 173 5.48 -2.14 22.28
N LYS A 174 5.69 -3.31 21.68
CA LYS A 174 4.61 -4.15 21.16
C LYS A 174 4.70 -5.52 21.79
N ILE A 175 3.55 -6.03 22.23
CA ILE A 175 3.42 -7.38 22.78
C ILE A 175 2.59 -8.21 21.82
N ASN A 176 3.17 -9.29 21.29
CA ASN A 176 2.44 -10.22 20.44
C ASN A 176 1.54 -11.12 21.27
N ARG A 177 0.55 -11.73 20.64
CA ARG A 177 -0.30 -12.73 21.32
C ARG A 177 0.49 -13.95 21.79
N TRP A 178 1.48 -14.36 21.01
CA TRP A 178 2.28 -15.56 21.24
C TRP A 178 3.79 -15.28 21.29
N GLY A 179 4.55 -16.18 21.89
CA GLY A 179 6.00 -16.05 22.08
C GLY A 179 6.83 -16.19 20.81
N ASP A 180 6.28 -16.85 19.79
CA ASP A 180 6.85 -16.99 18.46
C ASP A 180 6.53 -15.80 17.54
N GLY A 181 5.78 -14.81 18.03
CA GLY A 181 5.36 -13.63 17.29
C GLY A 181 4.07 -13.80 16.48
N SER A 182 3.42 -14.96 16.52
CA SER A 182 2.15 -15.17 15.83
C SER A 182 0.96 -14.48 16.56
N GLY A 183 -0.19 -14.37 15.87
CA GLY A 183 -1.47 -13.99 16.51
C GLY A 183 -1.75 -12.50 16.69
N GLY A 184 -1.07 -11.62 15.96
CA GLY A 184 -1.22 -10.17 16.06
C GLY A 184 -0.42 -9.58 17.22
N TYR A 185 -0.40 -8.25 17.30
CA TYR A 185 0.30 -7.52 18.37
C TYR A 185 -0.54 -6.37 18.89
N ASP A 186 -0.28 -6.02 20.15
CA ASP A 186 -0.80 -4.84 20.82
C ASP A 186 0.32 -3.84 21.09
N ASP A 187 0.06 -2.56 20.86
CA ASP A 187 0.91 -1.49 21.37
C ASP A 187 0.68 -1.33 22.88
N VAL A 188 1.75 -1.24 23.65
CA VAL A 188 1.70 -1.25 25.13
C VAL A 188 2.60 -0.17 25.71
N VAL A 189 2.17 0.42 26.83
CA VAL A 189 3.00 1.28 27.68
C VAL A 189 3.13 0.64 29.06
N PHE A 190 4.34 0.62 29.60
CA PHE A 190 4.65 0.05 30.91
C PHE A 190 4.86 1.14 31.95
N PHE A 191 4.53 0.82 33.21
CA PHE A 191 4.70 1.75 34.34
C PHE A 191 5.20 1.03 35.58
N ASN A 192 6.08 1.71 36.34
CA ASN A 192 6.55 1.25 37.64
C ASN A 192 5.60 1.64 38.79
N ASP A 193 4.75 2.64 38.55
CA ASP A 193 3.81 3.19 39.52
C ASP A 193 2.39 3.29 38.96
N ILE A 194 1.41 3.14 39.85
CA ILE A 194 -0.01 3.12 39.48
C ILE A 194 -0.54 4.52 39.09
N GLN A 195 0.02 5.59 39.65
CA GLN A 195 -0.48 6.95 39.39
C GLN A 195 -0.18 7.42 37.96
N PRO A 196 1.05 7.26 37.42
CA PRO A 196 1.31 7.50 35.99
C PRO A 196 0.42 6.67 35.06
N ALA A 197 0.18 5.40 35.38
CA ALA A 197 -0.71 4.54 34.60
C ALA A 197 -2.16 5.07 34.59
N ARG A 198 -2.67 5.51 35.75
CA ARG A 198 -4.00 6.13 35.88
C ARG A 198 -4.11 7.41 35.08
N GLU A 199 -3.10 8.28 35.16
CA GLU A 199 -3.10 9.54 34.42
C GLU A 199 -3.06 9.29 32.91
N TYR A 200 -2.29 8.29 32.47
CA TYR A 200 -2.26 7.87 31.07
C TYR A 200 -3.64 7.41 30.57
N VAL A 201 -4.32 6.52 31.31
CA VAL A 201 -5.67 6.05 30.95
C VAL A 201 -6.69 7.19 31.02
N LYS A 202 -6.57 8.10 32.00
CA LYS A 202 -7.39 9.30 32.12
C LYS A 202 -7.30 10.17 30.86
N ASN A 203 -6.09 10.43 30.38
CA ASN A 203 -5.86 11.21 29.17
C ASN A 203 -6.46 10.54 27.93
N ILE A 204 -6.38 9.21 27.83
CA ILE A 204 -7.07 8.46 26.76
C ILE A 204 -8.59 8.66 26.85
N ALA A 205 -9.17 8.57 28.04
CA ALA A 205 -10.60 8.74 28.25
C ALA A 205 -11.06 10.15 27.85
N LEU A 206 -10.31 11.20 28.21
CA LEU A 206 -10.63 12.57 27.84
C LEU A 206 -10.50 12.83 26.34
N ASN A 207 -9.48 12.26 25.68
CA ASN A 207 -9.33 12.36 24.23
C ASN A 207 -10.42 11.60 23.46
N ARG A 208 -11.01 10.56 24.08
CA ARG A 208 -12.09 9.73 23.52
C ARG A 208 -13.43 9.98 24.21
N ILE A 209 -13.66 11.20 24.70
CA ILE A 209 -14.84 11.52 25.54
C ILE A 209 -16.17 11.15 24.87
N ASN A 210 -16.28 11.35 23.56
CA ASN A 210 -17.46 11.04 22.75
C ASN A 210 -17.72 9.54 22.54
N SER A 211 -16.78 8.69 22.95
CA SER A 211 -16.91 7.23 22.91
C SER A 211 -17.16 6.62 24.29
N LEU A 212 -17.24 7.46 25.34
CA LEU A 212 -17.52 6.99 26.68
C LEU A 212 -19.01 6.68 26.86
N ASN A 213 -19.28 5.64 27.63
CA ASN A 213 -20.60 5.30 28.12
C ASN A 213 -20.54 5.07 29.64
N LEU A 214 -21.69 4.85 30.27
CA LEU A 214 -21.75 4.66 31.72
C LEU A 214 -20.91 3.47 32.21
N SER A 215 -20.82 2.39 31.42
CA SER A 215 -19.95 1.25 31.76
C SER A 215 -18.48 1.63 31.71
N SER A 216 -18.05 2.39 30.70
CA SER A 216 -16.68 2.90 30.60
C SER A 216 -16.33 3.77 31.80
N VAL A 217 -17.23 4.66 32.23
CA VAL A 217 -17.01 5.52 33.41
C VAL A 217 -16.90 4.70 34.70
N ARG A 218 -17.77 3.69 34.89
CA ARG A 218 -17.68 2.79 36.05
C ARG A 218 -16.36 2.01 36.07
N ASN A 219 -15.88 1.56 34.91
CA ASN A 219 -14.58 0.88 34.80
C ASN A 219 -13.42 1.82 35.13
N LEU A 220 -13.46 3.08 34.65
CA LEU A 220 -12.45 4.09 34.99
C LEU A 220 -12.42 4.36 36.51
N GLN A 221 -13.61 4.45 37.12
CA GLN A 221 -13.75 4.63 38.56
C GLN A 221 -13.20 3.42 39.36
N SER A 222 -13.48 2.19 38.93
CA SER A 222 -12.97 0.99 39.63
C SER A 222 -11.45 0.85 39.55
N MET A 223 -10.83 1.40 38.50
CA MET A 223 -9.37 1.54 38.39
C MET A 223 -8.78 2.64 39.31
N GLY A 224 -9.63 3.43 39.97
CA GLY A 224 -9.23 4.52 40.86
C GLY A 224 -8.85 5.81 40.13
N ILE A 225 -9.30 5.99 38.88
CA ILE A 225 -9.07 7.22 38.11
C ILE A 225 -9.99 8.31 38.64
N LYS A 226 -9.42 9.49 38.90
CA LYS A 226 -10.14 10.66 39.40
C LYS A 226 -10.20 11.73 38.33
N PHE A 227 -11.40 12.30 38.16
CA PHE A 227 -11.66 13.41 37.27
C PHE A 227 -11.93 14.68 38.07
N THR A 228 -11.57 15.83 37.50
CA THR A 228 -11.96 17.14 38.03
C THR A 228 -13.44 17.38 37.79
N GLN A 229 -14.03 18.37 38.48
CA GLN A 229 -15.43 18.73 38.27
C GLN A 229 -15.73 19.08 36.81
N ASN A 230 -14.83 19.86 36.17
CA ASN A 230 -15.00 20.26 34.78
C ASN A 230 -14.97 19.05 33.83
N GLU A 231 -14.02 18.12 34.04
CA GLU A 231 -13.94 16.89 33.26
C GLU A 231 -15.19 16.02 33.43
N LEU A 232 -15.73 15.91 34.64
CA LEU A 232 -16.97 15.18 34.92
C LEU A 232 -18.18 15.79 34.21
N GLU A 233 -18.30 17.12 34.20
CA GLU A 233 -19.39 17.79 33.47
C GLU A 233 -19.27 17.57 31.96
N MET A 234 -18.05 17.58 31.40
CA MET A 234 -17.82 17.25 29.99
C MET A 234 -18.23 15.80 29.67
N ILE A 235 -17.84 14.84 30.52
CA ILE A 235 -18.19 13.42 30.35
C ILE A 235 -19.70 13.23 30.43
N LYS A 236 -20.33 13.83 31.44
CA LYS A 236 -21.79 13.78 31.65
C LYS A 236 -22.53 14.32 30.43
N LYS A 237 -22.13 15.48 29.92
CA LYS A 237 -22.73 16.09 28.72
C LYS A 237 -22.64 15.16 27.51
N SER A 238 -21.45 14.62 27.24
CA SER A 238 -21.20 13.73 26.10
C SER A 238 -22.03 12.43 26.16
N ILE A 239 -22.15 11.83 27.35
CA ILE A 239 -22.98 10.63 27.55
C ILE A 239 -24.46 10.97 27.35
N LEU A 240 -24.95 12.07 27.95
CA LEU A 240 -26.36 12.49 27.81
C LEU A 240 -26.74 12.76 26.34
N GLU A 241 -25.89 13.48 25.60
CA GLU A 241 -26.11 13.73 24.17
C GLU A 241 -26.20 12.44 23.37
N THR A 242 -25.33 11.46 23.67
CA THR A 242 -25.32 10.15 23.02
C THR A 242 -26.59 9.35 23.33
N GLU A 243 -27.02 9.33 24.60
CA GLU A 243 -28.24 8.64 25.02
C GLU A 243 -29.50 9.26 24.41
N ILE A 244 -29.60 10.60 24.39
CA ILE A 244 -30.72 11.32 23.77
C ILE A 244 -30.79 11.00 22.27
N LYS A 245 -29.65 11.05 21.58
CA LYS A 245 -29.57 10.71 20.15
C LYS A 245 -29.92 9.24 19.90
N GLY A 246 -29.42 8.32 20.72
CA GLY A 246 -29.69 6.89 20.64
C GLY A 246 -31.18 6.57 20.84
N PHE A 247 -31.82 7.24 21.81
CA PHE A 247 -33.26 7.13 22.04
C PHE A 247 -34.08 7.66 20.85
N GLY A 248 -33.69 8.82 20.30
CA GLY A 248 -34.31 9.39 19.11
C GLY A 248 -34.24 8.45 17.91
N ASN A 249 -33.05 7.91 17.62
CA ASN A 249 -32.84 6.93 16.55
C ASN A 249 -33.68 5.65 16.76
N SER A 250 -33.71 5.13 17.99
CA SER A 250 -34.48 3.92 18.33
C SER A 250 -35.98 4.15 18.16
N THR A 251 -36.47 5.34 18.50
CA THR A 251 -37.86 5.73 18.31
C THR A 251 -38.22 5.80 16.83
N GLN A 252 -37.37 6.41 16.00
CA GLN A 252 -37.57 6.48 14.56
C GLN A 252 -37.56 5.10 13.91
N GLU A 253 -36.61 4.23 14.29
CA GLU A 253 -36.53 2.86 13.79
C GLU A 253 -37.74 2.03 14.21
N HIS A 254 -38.23 2.20 15.45
CA HIS A 254 -39.45 1.56 15.91
C HIS A 254 -40.67 2.00 15.08
N LEU A 255 -40.85 3.30 14.85
CA LEU A 255 -41.95 3.83 14.04
C LEU A 255 -41.89 3.29 12.60
N LYS A 256 -40.70 3.27 12.00
CA LYS A 256 -40.49 2.72 10.65
C LYS A 256 -40.88 1.24 10.57
N ARG A 257 -40.46 0.43 11.55
CA ARG A 257 -40.81 -1.00 11.62
C ARG A 257 -42.29 -1.22 11.86
N LYS A 258 -42.91 -0.39 12.71
CA LYS A 258 -44.36 -0.43 12.95
C LYS A 258 -45.14 -0.16 11.67
N MET A 259 -44.80 0.90 10.94
CA MET A 259 -45.45 1.23 9.66
C MET A 259 -45.31 0.10 8.64
N ALA A 260 -44.10 -0.48 8.50
CA ALA A 260 -43.88 -1.61 7.59
C ALA A 260 -44.69 -2.85 8.00
N HIS A 261 -44.84 -3.10 9.29
CA HIS A 261 -45.66 -4.21 9.79
C HIS A 261 -47.16 -4.00 9.48
N GLU A 262 -47.67 -2.78 9.70
CA GLU A 262 -49.05 -2.41 9.37
C GLU A 262 -49.33 -2.49 7.86
N GLU A 263 -48.38 -2.09 7.01
CA GLU A 263 -48.47 -2.22 5.55
C GLU A 263 -48.48 -3.68 5.09
N ASN A 264 -47.67 -4.54 5.71
CA ASN A 264 -47.66 -5.97 5.42
C ASN A 264 -48.98 -6.64 5.79
N ILE A 265 -49.58 -6.29 6.95
CA ILE A 265 -50.90 -6.82 7.35
C ILE A 265 -51.96 -6.46 6.31
N LYS A 266 -52.06 -5.17 5.94
CA LYS A 266 -53.00 -4.71 4.90
C LYS A 266 -52.79 -5.43 3.57
N SER A 267 -51.53 -5.66 3.21
CA SER A 267 -51.18 -6.36 1.97
C SER A 267 -51.60 -7.83 2.00
N ILE A 268 -51.46 -8.51 3.15
CA ILE A 268 -51.93 -9.88 3.35
C ILE A 268 -53.46 -9.93 3.22
N ASP A 269 -54.18 -9.04 3.90
CA ASP A 269 -55.64 -8.99 3.84
C ASP A 269 -56.13 -8.79 2.39
N ALA A 270 -55.52 -7.84 1.66
CA ALA A 270 -55.85 -7.60 0.26
C ALA A 270 -55.55 -8.80 -0.66
N VAL A 271 -54.47 -9.55 -0.40
CA VAL A 271 -54.15 -10.77 -1.15
C VAL A 271 -55.15 -11.89 -0.84
N ILE A 272 -55.52 -12.08 0.43
CA ILE A 272 -56.50 -13.08 0.85
C ILE A 272 -57.88 -12.77 0.26
N GLU A 273 -58.36 -11.52 0.34
CA GLU A 273 -59.63 -11.11 -0.26
C GLU A 273 -59.67 -11.35 -1.78
N LYS A 274 -58.56 -11.07 -2.48
CA LYS A 274 -58.44 -11.34 -3.91
C LYS A 274 -58.46 -12.83 -4.25
N LEU A 275 -57.88 -13.68 -3.40
CA LEU A 275 -57.91 -15.13 -3.58
C LEU A 275 -59.29 -15.73 -3.27
N LEU A 276 -60.04 -15.17 -2.33
CA LEU A 276 -61.40 -15.62 -1.97
C LEU A 276 -62.48 -15.18 -2.96
N SER A 277 -62.18 -14.21 -3.83
CA SER A 277 -63.10 -13.69 -4.86
C SER A 277 -62.89 -14.30 -6.25
N GLN A 278 -62.02 -15.30 -6.37
CA GLN A 278 -61.85 -16.17 -7.56
C GLN A 278 -62.61 -17.48 -7.39
#